data_AF-A0A381V7B0-F1
#
_entry.id   AF-A0A381V7B0-F1
#
_cell.length_a   1.000
_cell.length_b   1.000
_cell.length_c   1.000
_cell.angle_alpha   90.00
_cell.angle_beta   90.00
_cell.angle_gamma   90.00
#
_symmetry.space_group_name_H-M   'P 1'
#
loop_
_entity.id
_entity.type
_entity.pdbx_description
1 polymer ?
#
loop_
_entity_poly.entity_id
_entity_poly.type
_entity_poly.pdbx_seq_one_letter_code
_entity_poly.pdbx_strand_id
1 'polypeptide(L)'
;QRSLSCEDILPDIYNEFNKKISSFMPNDNVKINALFQKQTNDDFRNIHQDGNPSLAGVIYLDKTPAFNTGTCFYKHKKTGWDGTTEMPKEDDTEEWEIKAFQMAHDNFEKHSSIGNKFNRMVMYDANMIHCAEGAGDERLTLAFFVYSGK
;
A
#
# COMPACT_ATOMS: atom_id res chain seq x y z
N GLN A 1 -13.22 -3.87 -2.14
CA GLN A 1 -14.10 -2.69 -2.35
C GLN A 1 -13.50 -1.44 -1.71
N ARG A 2 -13.79 -0.25 -2.25
CA ARG A 2 -13.31 1.06 -1.75
C ARG A 2 -14.51 2.01 -1.54
N SER A 3 -14.47 2.84 -0.51
CA SER A 3 -15.44 3.93 -0.31
C SER A 3 -15.15 5.11 -1.24
N LEU A 4 -16.01 6.13 -1.20
CA LEU A 4 -15.65 7.50 -1.58
C LEU A 4 -14.52 8.03 -0.68
N SER A 5 -13.93 9.17 -1.05
CA SER A 5 -12.88 9.81 -0.23
C SER A 5 -13.38 10.07 1.19
N CYS A 6 -12.52 9.84 2.18
CA CYS A 6 -12.79 10.19 3.59
C CYS A 6 -13.11 11.68 3.73
N GLU A 7 -12.51 12.54 2.91
CA GLU A 7 -12.81 13.97 2.82
C GLU A 7 -14.29 14.23 2.50
N ASP A 8 -14.88 13.45 1.59
CA ASP A 8 -16.26 13.63 1.14
C ASP A 8 -17.28 13.08 2.15
N ILE A 9 -16.97 11.95 2.79
CA ILE A 9 -17.93 11.23 3.64
C ILE A 9 -17.80 11.57 5.13
N LEU A 10 -16.61 11.97 5.59
CA LEU A 10 -16.30 12.25 7.00
C LEU A 10 -15.30 13.43 7.11
N PRO A 11 -15.67 14.64 6.64
CA PRO A 11 -14.77 15.77 6.50
C PRO A 11 -14.07 16.17 7.81
N ASP A 12 -14.76 16.14 8.95
CA ASP A 12 -14.16 16.51 10.25
C ASP A 12 -13.07 15.52 10.68
N ILE A 13 -13.32 14.22 10.50
CA ILE A 13 -12.33 13.16 10.79
C ILE A 13 -11.16 13.27 9.82
N TYR A 14 -11.44 13.49 8.54
CA TYR A 14 -10.42 13.69 7.53
C TYR A 14 -9.54 14.90 7.84
N ASN A 15 -10.12 16.03 8.26
CA ASN A 15 -9.35 17.23 8.61
C ASN A 15 -8.38 16.98 9.77
N GLU A 16 -8.80 16.28 10.81
CA GLU A 16 -7.92 15.91 11.93
C GLU A 16 -6.87 14.87 11.53
N PHE A 17 -7.24 13.91 10.69
CA PHE A 17 -6.31 12.95 10.11
C PHE A 17 -5.25 13.65 9.25
N ASN A 18 -5.67 14.53 8.35
CA ASN A 18 -4.81 15.28 7.44
C ASN A 18 -3.79 16.11 8.22
N LYS A 19 -4.22 16.86 9.25
CA LYS A 19 -3.30 17.62 10.13
C LYS A 19 -2.22 16.72 10.74
N LYS A 20 -2.60 15.54 11.24
CA LYS A 20 -1.65 14.59 11.85
C LYS A 20 -0.68 14.02 10.83
N ILE A 21 -1.16 13.59 9.66
CA ILE A 21 -0.28 13.04 8.61
C ILE A 21 0.65 14.12 8.05
N SER A 22 0.14 15.32 7.78
CA SER A 22 0.97 16.45 7.34
C SER A 22 2.07 16.78 8.34
N SER A 23 1.84 16.62 9.65
CA SER A 23 2.86 16.88 10.68
C SER A 23 4.06 15.92 10.65
N PHE A 24 3.94 14.76 9.99
CA PHE A 24 5.07 13.84 9.76
C PHE A 24 5.86 14.20 8.50
N MET A 25 5.36 15.09 7.65
CA MET A 25 5.98 15.41 6.37
C MET A 25 6.96 16.57 6.54
N PRO A 26 8.14 16.51 5.89
CA PRO A 26 9.13 17.59 5.98
C PRO A 26 8.71 18.86 5.21
N ASN A 27 7.74 18.74 4.30
CA ASN A 27 7.26 19.83 3.45
C ASN A 27 5.78 20.11 3.73
N ASP A 28 5.42 21.40 3.82
CA ASP A 28 4.03 21.82 4.04
C ASP A 28 3.15 21.68 2.78
N ASN A 29 3.76 21.55 1.61
CA ASN A 29 3.06 21.39 0.34
C ASN A 29 2.85 19.90 0.01
N VAL A 30 1.99 19.23 0.78
CA VAL A 30 1.57 17.85 0.51
C VAL A 30 0.07 17.77 0.29
N LYS A 31 -0.34 16.92 -0.64
CA LYS A 31 -1.74 16.51 -0.80
C LYS A 31 -1.89 15.11 -0.23
N ILE A 32 -2.88 14.91 0.63
CA ILE A 32 -3.22 13.60 1.18
C ILE A 32 -4.54 13.14 0.56
N ASN A 33 -4.68 11.85 0.33
CA ASN A 33 -5.95 11.20 0.03
C ASN A 33 -6.12 10.05 1.03
N ALA A 34 -7.33 9.85 1.55
CA ALA A 34 -7.64 8.71 2.39
C ALA A 34 -9.00 8.12 2.02
N LEU A 35 -9.11 6.80 2.05
CA LEU A 35 -10.35 6.08 1.73
C LEU A 35 -10.44 4.78 2.51
N PHE A 36 -11.65 4.38 2.87
CA PHE A 36 -11.88 3.10 3.53
C PHE A 36 -11.87 1.98 2.51
N GLN A 37 -11.28 0.84 2.88
CA GLN A 37 -11.24 -0.35 2.08
C GLN A 37 -11.81 -1.52 2.88
N LYS A 38 -12.55 -2.36 2.16
CA LYS A 38 -13.00 -3.66 2.62
C LYS A 38 -12.49 -4.72 1.67
N GLN A 39 -11.85 -5.74 2.21
CA GLN A 39 -11.40 -6.93 1.48
C GLN A 39 -12.04 -8.15 2.13
N THR A 40 -12.55 -9.07 1.31
CA THR A 40 -13.12 -10.36 1.73
C THR A 40 -12.13 -11.47 1.40
N ASN A 41 -12.32 -12.68 1.96
CA ASN A 41 -11.42 -13.81 1.75
C ASN A 41 -11.24 -14.26 0.29
N ASP A 42 -12.20 -13.94 -0.58
CA ASP A 42 -12.20 -14.22 -2.02
C ASP A 42 -11.61 -13.07 -2.86
N ASP A 43 -11.26 -11.94 -2.23
CA ASP A 43 -10.65 -10.78 -2.88
C ASP A 43 -9.11 -10.89 -2.85
N PHE A 44 -8.57 -11.58 -3.87
CA PHE A 44 -7.13 -11.74 -4.08
C PHE A 44 -6.52 -10.46 -4.66
N ARG A 45 -5.61 -9.85 -3.91
CA ARG A 45 -4.93 -8.61 -4.31
C ARG A 45 -3.61 -8.89 -5.01
N ASN A 46 -3.33 -8.09 -6.03
CA ASN A 46 -2.10 -8.20 -6.80
C ASN A 46 -0.91 -7.60 -6.03
N ILE A 47 0.28 -8.15 -6.30
CA ILE A 47 1.54 -7.52 -5.95
C ILE A 47 1.73 -6.30 -6.86
N HIS A 48 1.96 -5.12 -6.27
CA HIS A 48 2.03 -3.85 -7.03
C HIS A 48 2.88 -2.78 -6.33
N GLN A 49 3.08 -1.68 -7.07
CA GLN A 49 3.53 -0.37 -6.56
C GLN A 49 2.36 0.61 -6.72
N ASP A 50 2.29 1.65 -5.89
CA ASP A 50 1.26 2.69 -6.01
C ASP A 50 1.63 3.78 -7.03
N GLY A 51 2.92 3.89 -7.37
CA GLY A 51 3.45 4.71 -8.46
C GLY A 51 3.53 6.21 -8.15
N ASN A 52 2.43 6.95 -8.34
CA ASN A 52 2.44 8.42 -8.26
C ASN A 52 2.60 9.01 -6.83
N PRO A 53 2.05 8.43 -5.75
CA PRO A 53 2.28 8.94 -4.40
C PRO A 53 3.77 8.87 -4.01
N SER A 54 4.19 9.72 -3.08
CA SER A 54 5.51 9.60 -2.44
C SER A 54 5.48 8.59 -1.29
N LEU A 55 4.38 8.56 -0.53
CA LEU A 55 4.15 7.60 0.55
C LEU A 55 2.76 6.99 0.41
N ALA A 56 2.66 5.75 0.84
CA ALA A 56 1.40 5.05 1.04
C ALA A 56 1.31 4.56 2.48
N GLY A 57 0.08 4.34 2.93
CA GLY A 57 -0.14 3.80 4.25
C GLY A 57 -1.49 3.17 4.44
N VAL A 58 -1.57 2.33 5.46
CA VAL A 58 -2.79 1.66 5.90
C VAL A 58 -2.93 1.80 7.41
N ILE A 59 -4.15 2.09 7.87
CA ILE A 59 -4.55 1.92 9.26
C ILE A 59 -5.51 0.74 9.32
N TYR A 60 -5.18 -0.23 10.16
CA TYR A 60 -6.02 -1.41 10.36
C TYR A 60 -7.20 -1.14 11.29
N LEU A 61 -8.41 -1.52 10.87
CA LEU A 61 -9.66 -1.23 11.58
C LEU A 61 -10.36 -2.48 12.13
N ASP A 62 -9.77 -3.67 11.92
CA ASP A 62 -10.30 -4.93 12.44
C ASP A 62 -9.96 -5.09 13.92
N LYS A 63 -10.96 -5.11 14.80
CA LYS A 63 -10.77 -5.33 16.25
C LYS A 63 -10.24 -6.74 16.56
N THR A 64 -10.65 -7.71 15.76
CA THR A 64 -10.27 -9.13 15.87
C THR A 64 -9.80 -9.60 14.49
N PRO A 65 -8.58 -9.20 14.06
CA PRO A 65 -8.10 -9.53 12.73
C PRO A 65 -7.89 -11.03 12.58
N ALA A 66 -8.19 -11.56 11.38
CA ALA A 66 -7.86 -12.95 11.07
C ALA A 66 -6.35 -13.18 11.10
N PHE A 67 -5.94 -14.40 11.45
CA PHE A 67 -4.54 -14.81 11.48
C PHE A 67 -3.88 -14.61 10.11
N ASN A 68 -2.59 -14.25 10.12
CA ASN A 68 -1.78 -14.04 8.92
C ASN A 68 -2.41 -13.05 7.92
N THR A 69 -3.13 -12.03 8.43
CA THR A 69 -3.55 -10.89 7.61
C THR A 69 -2.66 -9.68 7.85
N GLY A 70 -2.57 -8.75 6.90
CA GLY A 70 -1.72 -7.57 7.03
C GLY A 70 -1.28 -6.94 5.72
N THR A 71 -0.03 -6.47 5.70
CA THR A 71 0.64 -5.92 4.51
C THR A 71 1.96 -6.67 4.34
N CYS A 72 2.18 -7.19 3.14
CA CYS A 72 3.40 -7.88 2.74
C CYS A 72 4.21 -7.01 1.78
N PHE A 73 5.53 -7.12 1.88
CA PHE A 73 6.47 -6.51 0.95
C PHE A 73 7.29 -7.59 0.25
N TYR A 74 7.58 -7.32 -1.01
CA TYR A 74 8.17 -8.26 -1.95
C TYR A 74 9.39 -7.67 -2.62
N LYS A 75 10.24 -8.55 -3.12
CA LYS A 75 11.33 -8.20 -4.02
C LYS A 75 11.37 -9.20 -5.17
N HIS A 76 11.85 -8.75 -6.32
CA HIS A 76 12.04 -9.62 -7.47
C HIS A 76 13.12 -10.65 -7.17
N LYS A 77 12.86 -11.94 -7.44
CA LYS A 77 13.76 -13.04 -7.05
C LYS A 77 15.13 -12.96 -7.72
N LYS A 78 15.18 -12.57 -9.00
CA LYS A 78 16.41 -12.54 -9.80
C LYS A 78 17.28 -11.32 -9.50
N THR A 79 16.66 -10.15 -9.44
CA THR A 79 17.39 -8.87 -9.33
C THR A 79 17.48 -8.35 -7.89
N GLY A 80 16.67 -8.89 -6.98
CA GLY A 80 16.52 -8.36 -5.62
C GLY A 80 15.82 -7.01 -5.55
N TRP A 81 15.30 -6.48 -6.66
CA TRP A 81 14.66 -5.17 -6.71
C TRP A 81 13.35 -5.17 -5.93
N ASP A 82 13.21 -4.25 -4.98
CA ASP A 82 12.05 -4.08 -4.10
C ASP A 82 11.22 -2.84 -4.43
N GLY A 83 11.57 -2.13 -5.51
CA GLY A 83 10.90 -0.92 -5.97
C GLY A 83 11.42 0.39 -5.39
N THR A 84 12.33 0.37 -4.41
CA THR A 84 12.82 1.60 -3.75
C THR A 84 13.99 2.28 -4.46
N THR A 85 14.59 1.59 -5.44
CA THR A 85 15.68 2.10 -6.28
C THR A 85 15.26 2.15 -7.74
N GLU A 86 16.09 2.74 -8.60
CA GLU A 86 15.89 2.65 -10.04
C GLU A 86 15.80 1.18 -10.47
N MET A 87 14.81 0.92 -11.31
CA MET A 87 14.58 -0.41 -11.84
C MET A 87 15.80 -0.92 -12.61
N PRO A 88 16.33 -2.10 -12.27
CA PRO A 88 17.46 -2.68 -12.99
C PRO A 88 17.13 -2.86 -14.47
N LYS A 89 17.99 -2.36 -15.34
CA LYS A 89 17.94 -2.67 -16.77
C LYS A 89 18.60 -4.04 -16.95
N GLU A 90 17.81 -5.10 -17.12
CA GLU A 90 18.40 -6.36 -17.57
C GLU A 90 18.80 -6.25 -19.04
N ASP A 91 19.91 -6.92 -19.41
CA ASP A 91 20.37 -7.03 -20.80
C ASP A 91 19.28 -7.68 -21.68
N ASP A 92 18.72 -6.90 -22.60
CA ASP A 92 17.99 -7.26 -23.83
C ASP A 92 16.86 -8.30 -23.81
N THR A 93 16.38 -8.78 -22.66
CA THR A 93 15.06 -9.44 -22.55
C THR A 93 14.08 -8.54 -21.81
N GLU A 94 13.86 -7.41 -22.47
CA GLU A 94 12.54 -6.97 -22.88
C GLU A 94 11.69 -6.35 -21.73
N GLU A 95 11.43 -5.06 -21.93
CA GLU A 95 10.56 -4.12 -21.20
C GLU A 95 9.13 -4.66 -20.90
N TRP A 96 8.76 -5.81 -21.47
CA TRP A 96 7.48 -6.52 -21.31
C TRP A 96 7.38 -7.41 -20.07
N GLU A 97 8.44 -8.12 -19.63
CA GLU A 97 8.38 -8.97 -18.42
C GLU A 97 8.14 -8.11 -17.18
N ILE A 98 8.63 -6.87 -17.26
CA ILE A 98 8.44 -5.85 -16.27
C ILE A 98 7.06 -5.21 -16.36
N LYS A 99 6.51 -4.95 -17.56
CA LYS A 99 5.08 -4.56 -17.70
C LYS A 99 4.12 -5.69 -17.31
N ALA A 100 4.58 -6.94 -17.32
CA ALA A 100 3.90 -8.10 -16.74
C ALA A 100 3.99 -8.17 -15.20
N PHE A 101 4.65 -7.20 -14.51
CA PHE A 101 4.77 -7.09 -13.05
C PHE A 101 3.45 -7.25 -12.30
N GLN A 102 2.35 -6.84 -12.92
CA GLN A 102 1.02 -6.89 -12.30
C GLN A 102 0.43 -8.31 -12.26
N MET A 103 1.05 -9.31 -12.92
CA MET A 103 0.41 -10.59 -13.22
C MET A 103 1.19 -11.85 -12.78
N ALA A 104 2.49 -11.78 -12.47
CA ALA A 104 3.28 -12.98 -12.15
C ALA A 104 3.76 -13.01 -10.69
N HIS A 105 2.89 -13.45 -9.76
CA HIS A 105 3.24 -13.70 -8.36
C HIS A 105 4.52 -14.55 -8.20
N ASP A 106 4.80 -15.44 -9.14
CA ASP A 106 5.92 -16.38 -9.10
C ASP A 106 7.31 -15.72 -9.25
N ASN A 107 7.39 -14.51 -9.78
CA ASN A 107 8.68 -13.80 -9.93
C ASN A 107 9.11 -13.05 -8.67
N PHE A 108 8.21 -12.95 -7.68
CA PHE A 108 8.44 -12.21 -6.46
C PHE A 108 8.52 -13.13 -5.26
N GLU A 109 9.37 -12.78 -4.31
CA GLU A 109 9.40 -13.41 -3.00
C GLU A 109 9.06 -12.40 -1.91
N LYS A 110 8.22 -12.84 -0.97
CA LYS A 110 7.91 -12.06 0.22
C LYS A 110 9.15 -12.00 1.10
N HIS A 111 9.64 -10.80 1.38
CA HIS A 111 10.80 -10.61 2.28
C HIS A 111 10.40 -10.05 3.64
N SER A 112 9.23 -9.42 3.76
CA SER A 112 8.73 -8.93 5.04
C SER A 112 7.20 -8.83 5.07
N SER A 113 6.64 -8.83 6.28
CA SER A 113 5.20 -8.71 6.51
C SER A 113 4.93 -7.98 7.82
N ILE A 114 3.91 -7.12 7.82
CA ILE A 114 3.40 -6.45 9.01
C ILE A 114 1.97 -6.91 9.25
N GLY A 115 1.80 -7.66 10.34
CA GLY A 115 0.50 -8.19 10.72
C GLY A 115 -0.54 -7.12 11.01
N ASN A 116 -1.77 -7.40 10.61
CA ASN A 116 -2.96 -6.64 10.93
C ASN A 116 -3.16 -6.61 12.45
N LYS A 117 -3.18 -5.39 13.01
CA LYS A 117 -3.47 -5.15 14.41
C LYS A 117 -4.33 -3.90 14.49
N PHE A 118 -5.48 -4.00 15.16
CA PHE A 118 -6.39 -2.87 15.34
C PHE A 118 -5.66 -1.59 15.72
N ASN A 119 -5.98 -0.49 15.04
CA ASN A 119 -5.47 0.85 15.27
C ASN A 119 -3.94 0.99 15.09
N ARG A 120 -3.29 0.05 14.38
CA ARG A 120 -1.91 0.21 13.93
C ARG A 120 -1.90 0.88 12.57
N MET A 121 -1.10 1.94 12.45
CA MET A 121 -0.72 2.55 11.19
C MET A 121 0.57 1.91 10.67
N VAL A 122 0.61 1.64 9.37
CA VAL A 122 1.81 1.30 8.62
C VAL A 122 1.95 2.32 7.51
N MET A 123 3.12 2.94 7.39
CA MET A 123 3.45 3.90 6.35
C MET A 123 4.77 3.49 5.71
N TYR A 124 4.84 3.57 4.40
CA TYR A 124 5.96 3.06 3.60
C TYR A 124 6.13 3.89 2.32
N ASP A 125 7.29 3.76 1.68
CA ASP A 125 7.54 4.35 0.36
C ASP A 125 6.57 3.73 -0.65
N ALA A 126 5.82 4.57 -1.37
CA ALA A 126 4.77 4.13 -2.30
C ALA A 126 5.29 3.28 -3.48
N ASN A 127 6.59 3.32 -3.74
CA ASN A 127 7.23 2.48 -4.74
C ASN A 127 7.66 1.12 -4.20
N MET A 128 7.60 0.86 -2.89
CA MET A 128 7.85 -0.49 -2.38
C MET A 128 6.86 -1.48 -3.00
N ILE A 129 7.36 -2.62 -3.47
CA ILE A 129 6.52 -3.68 -4.02
C ILE A 129 5.78 -4.35 -2.88
N HIS A 130 4.44 -4.30 -2.90
CA HIS A 130 3.64 -4.74 -1.76
C HIS A 130 2.30 -5.34 -2.17
N CYS A 131 1.64 -6.00 -1.21
CA CYS A 131 0.29 -6.53 -1.34
C CYS A 131 -0.39 -6.63 0.03
N ALA A 132 -1.72 -6.58 0.06
CA ALA A 132 -2.50 -6.97 1.22
C ALA A 132 -2.40 -8.49 1.44
N GLU A 133 -2.02 -8.90 2.65
CA GLU A 133 -1.94 -10.32 3.01
C GLU A 133 -3.35 -10.81 3.36
N GLY A 134 -4.09 -11.30 2.37
CA GLY A 134 -5.41 -11.94 2.54
C GLY A 134 -6.46 -11.14 3.34
N ALA A 135 -7.52 -11.84 3.71
CA ALA A 135 -8.56 -11.38 4.62
C ALA A 135 -9.23 -12.59 5.30
N GLY A 136 -9.82 -12.37 6.47
CA GLY A 136 -10.82 -13.30 7.01
C GLY A 136 -12.15 -13.11 6.30
N ASP A 137 -13.26 -13.17 7.04
CA ASP A 137 -14.57 -12.77 6.49
C ASP A 137 -14.50 -11.36 5.91
N GLU A 138 -13.89 -10.44 6.66
CA GLU A 138 -13.58 -9.09 6.22
C GLU A 138 -12.23 -8.62 6.77
N ARG A 139 -11.57 -7.73 6.02
CA ARG A 139 -10.42 -6.94 6.44
C ARG A 139 -10.73 -5.48 6.13
N LEU A 140 -10.80 -4.66 7.17
CA LEU A 140 -11.13 -3.25 7.11
C LEU A 140 -9.88 -2.40 7.31
N THR A 141 -9.64 -1.48 6.37
CA THR A 141 -8.53 -0.54 6.45
C THR A 141 -8.95 0.87 6.07
N LEU A 142 -8.27 1.87 6.63
CA LEU A 142 -8.17 3.20 6.01
C LEU A 142 -6.86 3.22 5.24
N ALA A 143 -6.94 3.19 3.92
CA ALA A 143 -5.77 3.38 3.06
C ALA A 143 -5.58 4.88 2.79
N PHE A 144 -4.35 5.35 2.79
CA PHE A 144 -4.04 6.74 2.50
C PHE A 144 -2.76 6.87 1.67
N PHE A 145 -2.67 7.98 0.94
CA PHE A 145 -1.59 8.28 0.03
C PHE A 145 -1.16 9.73 0.22
N VAL A 146 0.14 9.97 0.27
CA VAL A 146 0.74 11.30 0.36
C VAL A 146 1.41 11.62 -0.96
N TYR A 147 1.00 12.72 -1.57
CA TYR A 147 1.59 13.26 -2.79
C TYR A 147 2.38 14.50 -2.42
N SER A 148 3.69 14.50 -2.69
CA SER A 148 4.49 15.72 -2.59
C SER A 148 4.04 16.69 -3.67
N GLY A 149 3.81 17.95 -3.30
CA GLY A 149 3.62 19.02 -4.27
C GLY A 149 4.87 19.16 -5.14
N LYS A 150 4.66 19.30 -6.46
CA LYS A 150 5.73 19.73 -7.37
C LYS A 150 6.16 21.16 -7.06
#